data_AF-A0AAE9WR42-F1
#
_entry.id   AF-A0AAE9WR42-F1
#
_cell.length_a   1.000
_cell.length_b   1.000
_cell.length_c   1.000
_cell.angle_alpha   90.00
_cell.angle_beta   90.00
_cell.angle_gamma   90.00
#
_symmetry.space_group_name_H-M   'P 1'
#
loop_
_entity.id
_entity.type
_entity.pdbx_description
1 polymer ?
#
loop_
_entity_poly.entity_id
_entity_poly.type
_entity_poly.pdbx_seq_one_letter_code
_entity_poly.pdbx_strand_id
1 'polypeptide(L)'
;MKKGRNSQASTYRLILGGFLIHCTLGSIYCFSNISAYVISYMKIIGCSNVKYKDSSWIYVLTLIFQCFFGFFGGILNQNLGPQISVLLGGWLMCLGILLSYFTVFNFYLFLLTYGILCGIGCGIAYPIPLSVAVKKHYDYKGVISGIIFIGRGLSVFLICPLQNYYINKYNYMPDYTPEFENTDDKYFSNLDILNKVPYLFIYEGIFFALIQLIGAYLISDSNDTTKEFMTFNDKASKILYFDEKGFTNKNNIISNSFETLSNTSNFSFRESNNTFINREFILIWLMIFFNWQAISYTQVFWKIFGLNYLYIDDRYLSILGAISSIFNIFGRIFWGFICDLTSFKVALILMSILMSFLTVTLTLSGFYGKITYSIWVCLIFFCHAGTFSIFPSITAHIFGTKKFGPVFGLLFTARAFSSVINAMISAAILNNIGNIAMCAIVSISSFISIMLALVF
;
A
#
# COMPACT_ATOMS: atom_id res chain seq x y z
N MET A 1 -33.47 -13.75 -13.73
CA MET A 1 -32.26 -13.49 -14.55
C MET A 1 -31.83 -12.01 -14.65
N LYS A 2 -32.72 -11.00 -14.73
CA LYS A 2 -32.32 -9.57 -14.78
C LYS A 2 -31.68 -9.01 -13.48
N LYS A 3 -32.10 -9.48 -12.29
CA LYS A 3 -31.53 -9.05 -10.98
C LYS A 3 -30.06 -9.47 -10.78
N GLY A 4 -29.65 -10.63 -11.31
CA GLY A 4 -28.27 -11.14 -11.22
C GLY A 4 -27.26 -10.36 -12.08
N ARG A 5 -27.65 -9.96 -13.31
CA ARG A 5 -26.78 -9.16 -14.20
C ARG A 5 -26.51 -7.75 -13.65
N ASN A 6 -27.51 -7.10 -13.04
CA ASN A 6 -27.33 -5.77 -12.45
C ASN A 6 -26.43 -5.80 -11.19
N SER A 7 -26.50 -6.86 -10.38
CA SER A 7 -25.65 -7.04 -9.21
C SER A 7 -24.17 -7.25 -9.58
N GLN A 8 -23.90 -8.07 -10.59
CA GLN A 8 -22.55 -8.31 -11.12
C GLN A 8 -21.96 -7.04 -11.77
N ALA A 9 -22.74 -6.31 -12.57
CA ALA A 9 -22.28 -5.04 -13.15
C ALA A 9 -21.91 -3.99 -12.08
N SER A 10 -22.70 -3.88 -11.01
CA SER A 10 -22.40 -3.03 -9.84
C SER A 10 -21.09 -3.46 -9.14
N THR A 11 -20.79 -4.75 -9.09
CA THR A 11 -19.54 -5.28 -8.51
C THR A 11 -18.31 -4.85 -9.31
N TYR A 12 -18.32 -5.05 -10.63
CA TYR A 12 -17.17 -4.68 -11.46
C TYR A 12 -16.92 -3.17 -11.45
N ARG A 13 -17.97 -2.35 -11.42
CA ARG A 13 -17.87 -0.89 -11.27
C ARG A 13 -17.15 -0.49 -9.98
N LEU A 14 -17.54 -1.08 -8.84
CA LEU A 14 -16.91 -0.80 -7.55
C LEU A 14 -15.43 -1.15 -7.54
N ILE A 15 -15.08 -2.34 -8.05
CA ILE A 15 -13.69 -2.82 -8.12
C ILE A 15 -12.87 -1.89 -9.01
N LEU A 16 -13.40 -1.52 -10.18
CA LEU A 16 -12.76 -0.57 -11.09
C LEU A 16 -12.59 0.82 -10.44
N GLY A 17 -13.62 1.31 -9.75
CA GLY A 17 -13.56 2.58 -9.02
C GLY A 17 -12.48 2.57 -7.95
N GLY A 18 -12.45 1.54 -7.12
CA GLY A 18 -11.41 1.36 -6.10
C GLY A 18 -10.01 1.25 -6.69
N PHE A 19 -9.86 0.52 -7.81
CA PHE A 19 -8.61 0.42 -8.55
C PHE A 19 -8.11 1.79 -9.05
N LEU A 20 -8.99 2.60 -9.65
CA LEU A 20 -8.63 3.94 -10.15
C LEU A 20 -8.23 4.88 -9.01
N ILE A 21 -8.96 4.86 -7.90
CA ILE A 21 -8.58 5.62 -6.70
C ILE A 21 -7.19 5.20 -6.23
N HIS A 22 -6.95 3.90 -6.03
CA HIS A 22 -5.64 3.42 -5.57
C HIS A 22 -4.52 3.64 -6.58
N CYS A 23 -4.82 3.73 -7.88
CA CYS A 23 -3.86 4.15 -8.91
C CYS A 23 -3.34 5.57 -8.64
N THR A 24 -4.22 6.52 -8.36
CA THR A 24 -3.79 7.88 -7.99
C THR A 24 -3.08 7.93 -6.65
N LEU A 25 -3.58 7.20 -5.64
CA LEU A 25 -2.92 7.14 -4.32
C LEU A 25 -1.52 6.52 -4.38
N GLY A 26 -1.23 5.72 -5.41
CA GLY A 26 0.08 5.11 -5.64
C GLY A 26 1.15 6.08 -6.15
N SER A 27 0.76 7.28 -6.60
CA SER A 27 1.70 8.31 -7.09
C SER A 27 2.77 8.70 -6.07
N ILE A 28 2.51 8.49 -4.77
CA ILE A 28 3.50 8.68 -3.69
C ILE A 28 4.80 7.88 -3.96
N TYR A 29 4.70 6.69 -4.57
CA TYR A 29 5.88 5.89 -4.94
C TYR A 29 6.63 6.44 -6.16
N CYS A 30 5.94 7.21 -7.00
CA CYS A 30 6.52 7.88 -8.18
C CYS A 30 7.40 9.07 -7.80
N PHE A 31 7.29 9.58 -6.56
CA PHE A 31 8.17 10.66 -6.08
C PHE A 31 9.65 10.28 -6.19
N SER A 32 9.99 9.00 -6.00
CA SER A 32 11.36 8.50 -6.15
C SER A 32 11.96 8.72 -7.54
N ASN A 33 11.14 8.81 -8.59
CA ASN A 33 11.57 9.07 -9.96
C ASN A 33 11.82 10.56 -10.22
N ILE A 34 11.06 11.46 -9.58
CA ILE A 34 11.18 12.91 -9.78
C ILE A 34 12.05 13.61 -8.73
N SER A 35 12.42 12.92 -7.65
CA SER A 35 13.21 13.47 -6.55
C SER A 35 14.53 14.10 -7.04
N ALA A 36 15.19 13.50 -8.03
CA ALA A 36 16.44 14.02 -8.57
C ALA A 36 16.28 15.43 -9.16
N TYR A 37 15.20 15.66 -9.90
CA TYR A 37 14.89 16.95 -10.52
C TYR A 37 14.39 17.97 -9.49
N VAL A 38 13.57 17.53 -8.54
CA VAL A 38 13.03 18.38 -7.46
C VAL A 38 14.15 18.92 -6.57
N ILE A 39 15.09 18.06 -6.15
CA ILE A 39 16.21 18.51 -5.32
C ILE A 39 17.17 19.40 -6.12
N SER A 40 17.43 19.08 -7.39
CA SER A 40 18.25 19.95 -8.26
C SER A 40 17.61 21.33 -8.44
N TYR A 41 16.28 21.38 -8.62
CA TYR A 41 15.51 22.63 -8.68
C TYR A 41 15.62 23.44 -7.39
N MET A 42 15.40 22.80 -6.23
CA MET A 42 15.52 23.45 -4.91
C MET A 42 16.91 24.03 -4.69
N LYS A 43 17.95 23.33 -5.16
CA LYS A 43 19.33 23.73 -4.95
C LYS A 43 19.75 24.92 -5.81
N ILE A 44 19.40 24.89 -7.10
CA ILE A 44 19.87 25.87 -8.08
C ILE A 44 18.93 27.08 -8.16
N ILE A 45 17.62 26.83 -8.25
CA ILE A 45 16.62 27.90 -8.39
C ILE A 45 16.10 28.33 -7.02
N GLY A 46 15.84 27.36 -6.14
CA GLY A 46 15.36 27.63 -4.79
C GLY A 46 16.43 28.11 -3.80
N CYS A 47 17.71 28.14 -4.22
CA CYS A 47 18.88 28.46 -3.40
C CYS A 47 18.88 27.77 -2.02
N SER A 48 18.30 26.57 -1.93
CA SER A 48 18.16 25.83 -0.69
C SER A 48 19.31 24.83 -0.55
N ASN A 49 19.91 24.74 0.63
CA ASN A 49 21.01 23.80 0.89
C ASN A 49 20.48 22.38 1.15
N VAL A 50 19.91 21.74 0.13
CA VAL A 50 19.25 20.44 0.21
C VAL A 50 20.09 19.38 -0.49
N LYS A 51 20.17 18.19 0.12
CA LYS A 51 20.86 17.02 -0.43
C LYS A 51 19.85 15.95 -0.86
N TYR A 52 20.25 15.05 -1.74
CA TYR A 52 19.37 13.94 -2.15
C TYR A 52 18.91 13.07 -0.97
N LYS A 53 19.76 12.89 0.06
CA LYS A 53 19.39 12.17 1.29
C LYS A 53 18.19 12.79 2.00
N ASP A 54 18.01 14.12 1.92
CA ASP A 54 16.94 14.84 2.60
C ASP A 54 15.57 14.57 1.94
N SER A 55 15.56 14.19 0.65
CA SER A 55 14.33 13.83 -0.07
C SER A 55 13.59 12.64 0.56
N SER A 56 14.29 11.78 1.31
CA SER A 56 13.68 10.65 2.01
C SER A 56 12.64 11.09 3.05
N TRP A 57 12.83 12.26 3.68
CA TRP A 57 11.89 12.80 4.68
C TRP A 57 10.51 13.10 4.10
N ILE A 58 10.44 13.45 2.81
CA ILE A 58 9.18 13.72 2.11
C ILE A 58 8.32 12.45 2.14
N TYR A 59 8.86 11.32 1.70
CA TYR A 59 8.16 10.03 1.71
C TYR A 59 7.80 9.55 3.12
N VAL A 60 8.72 9.70 4.08
CA VAL A 60 8.50 9.30 5.49
C VAL A 60 7.32 10.08 6.08
N LEU A 61 7.28 11.40 5.91
CA LEU A 61 6.19 12.24 6.40
C LEU A 61 4.88 11.89 5.71
N THR A 62 4.85 11.73 4.38
CA THR A 62 3.66 11.29 3.67
C THR A 62 3.12 9.97 4.24
N LEU A 63 3.99 9.01 4.53
CA LEU A 63 3.59 7.70 5.07
C LEU A 63 3.05 7.80 6.50
N ILE A 64 3.68 8.59 7.37
CA ILE A 64 3.20 8.81 8.75
C ILE A 64 1.79 9.42 8.74
N PHE A 65 1.61 10.50 8.00
CA PHE A 65 0.32 11.19 7.90
C PHE A 65 -0.73 10.32 7.21
N GLN A 66 -0.36 9.56 6.17
CA GLN A 66 -1.26 8.59 5.53
C GLN A 66 -1.76 7.55 6.52
N CYS A 67 -0.87 6.95 7.32
CA CYS A 67 -1.24 5.92 8.28
C CYS A 67 -2.12 6.47 9.41
N PHE A 68 -1.80 7.66 9.93
CA PHE A 68 -2.57 8.28 11.01
C PHE A 68 -3.97 8.73 10.56
N PHE A 69 -4.06 9.38 9.40
CA PHE A 69 -5.33 9.88 8.87
C PHE A 69 -6.22 8.80 8.23
N GLY A 70 -5.70 7.59 8.05
CA GLY A 70 -6.50 6.41 7.71
C GLY A 70 -7.65 6.16 8.70
N PHE A 71 -7.42 6.36 9.99
CA PHE A 71 -8.47 6.23 11.01
C PHE A 71 -9.63 7.21 10.75
N PHE A 72 -9.30 8.48 10.55
CA PHE A 72 -10.27 9.54 10.28
C PHE A 72 -11.01 9.32 8.96
N GLY A 73 -10.33 8.82 7.92
CA GLY A 73 -10.97 8.42 6.66
C GLY A 73 -12.03 7.34 6.85
N GLY A 74 -11.76 6.37 7.73
CA GLY A 74 -12.72 5.36 8.13
C GLY A 74 -13.97 5.92 8.81
N ILE A 75 -13.80 6.90 9.70
CA ILE A 75 -14.91 7.58 10.40
C ILE A 75 -15.72 8.41 9.40
N LEU A 76 -15.04 9.17 8.55
CA LEU A 76 -15.67 10.01 7.54
C LEU A 76 -16.57 9.19 6.62
N ASN A 77 -16.10 8.01 6.21
CA ASN A 77 -16.86 7.06 5.40
C ASN A 77 -18.17 6.59 6.07
N GLN A 78 -18.17 6.44 7.40
CA GLN A 78 -19.38 6.05 8.13
C GLN A 78 -20.39 7.19 8.21
N ASN A 79 -19.92 8.44 8.28
CA ASN A 79 -20.78 9.61 8.51
C ASN A 79 -21.27 10.26 7.22
N LEU A 80 -20.40 10.42 6.22
CA LEU A 80 -20.67 11.12 4.96
C LEU A 80 -20.88 10.17 3.78
N GLY A 81 -20.70 8.86 4.00
CA GLY A 81 -20.74 7.85 2.96
C GLY A 81 -19.45 7.79 2.13
N PRO A 82 -19.31 6.77 1.26
CA PRO A 82 -18.05 6.44 0.61
C PRO A 82 -17.61 7.43 -0.46
N GLN A 83 -18.55 7.95 -1.27
CA GLN A 83 -18.23 8.82 -2.40
C GLN A 83 -17.63 10.15 -1.94
N ILE A 84 -18.33 10.84 -1.03
CA ILE A 84 -17.91 12.15 -0.51
C ILE A 84 -16.60 12.00 0.23
N SER A 85 -16.46 10.94 1.04
CA SER A 85 -15.25 10.70 1.82
C SER A 85 -14.02 10.41 0.93
N VAL A 86 -14.19 9.64 -0.15
CA VAL A 86 -13.12 9.38 -1.12
C VAL A 86 -12.72 10.65 -1.85
N LEU A 87 -13.70 11.46 -2.29
CA LEU A 87 -13.42 12.73 -2.97
C LEU A 87 -12.72 13.73 -2.05
N LEU A 88 -13.17 13.86 -0.80
CA LEU A 88 -12.52 14.75 0.18
C LEU A 88 -11.05 14.38 0.40
N GLY A 89 -10.76 13.09 0.66
CA GLY A 89 -9.37 12.65 0.83
C GLY A 89 -8.55 12.75 -0.47
N GLY A 90 -9.11 12.26 -1.57
CA GLY A 90 -8.43 12.27 -2.86
C GLY A 90 -8.10 13.68 -3.35
N TRP A 91 -9.07 14.60 -3.33
CA TRP A 91 -8.85 15.97 -3.79
C TRP A 91 -8.00 16.77 -2.82
N LEU A 92 -7.99 16.45 -1.52
CA LEU A 92 -7.00 17.01 -0.59
C LEU A 92 -5.58 16.59 -0.98
N MET A 93 -5.39 15.34 -1.40
CA MET A 93 -4.10 14.87 -1.94
C MET A 93 -3.75 15.61 -3.23
N CYS A 94 -4.70 15.75 -4.17
CA CYS A 94 -4.48 16.49 -5.42
C CYS A 94 -4.18 17.96 -5.14
N LEU A 95 -4.82 18.58 -4.15
CA LEU A 95 -4.54 19.95 -3.71
C LEU A 95 -3.12 20.07 -3.16
N GLY A 96 -2.65 19.12 -2.36
CA GLY A 96 -1.25 19.07 -1.91
C GLY A 96 -0.25 18.98 -3.05
N ILE A 97 -0.55 18.19 -4.08
CA ILE A 97 0.25 18.12 -5.31
C ILE A 97 0.21 19.48 -6.03
N LEU A 98 -0.98 20.06 -6.29
CA LEU A 98 -1.12 21.35 -6.97
C LEU A 98 -0.39 22.49 -6.24
N LEU A 99 -0.54 22.57 -4.91
CA LEU A 99 0.16 23.58 -4.09
C LEU A 99 1.67 23.39 -4.13
N SER A 100 2.16 22.20 -4.45
CA SER A 100 3.59 21.94 -4.59
C SER A 100 4.24 22.70 -5.75
N TYR A 101 3.45 23.14 -6.74
CA TYR A 101 3.91 24.12 -7.75
C TYR A 101 4.46 25.39 -7.10
N PHE A 102 3.76 25.91 -6.09
CA PHE A 102 4.14 27.15 -5.41
C PHE A 102 5.20 26.94 -4.34
N THR A 103 5.42 25.72 -3.85
CA THR A 103 6.31 25.49 -2.70
C THR A 103 7.60 24.76 -3.04
N VAL A 104 7.73 24.18 -4.24
CA VAL A 104 8.91 23.39 -4.65
C VAL A 104 10.23 24.17 -4.61
N PHE A 105 10.22 25.50 -4.55
CA PHE A 105 11.45 26.29 -4.37
C PHE A 105 12.05 26.18 -2.96
N ASN A 106 11.27 25.79 -1.95
CA ASN A 106 11.73 25.69 -0.57
C ASN A 106 11.40 24.32 0.03
N PHE A 107 12.41 23.65 0.57
CA PHE A 107 12.25 22.29 1.11
C PHE A 107 11.18 22.16 2.19
N TYR A 108 11.13 23.09 3.14
CA TYR A 108 10.18 23.01 4.26
C TYR A 108 8.74 23.29 3.83
N LEU A 109 8.54 24.22 2.90
CA LEU A 109 7.21 24.47 2.33
C LEU A 109 6.75 23.28 1.47
N PHE A 110 7.67 22.67 0.71
CA PHE A 110 7.38 21.46 -0.05
C PHE A 110 7.05 20.26 0.85
N LEU A 111 7.71 20.14 2.00
CA LEU A 111 7.35 19.14 3.02
C LEU A 111 5.93 19.33 3.54
N LEU A 112 5.47 20.57 3.71
CA LEU A 112 4.11 20.85 4.16
C LEU A 112 3.07 20.44 3.10
N THR A 113 3.29 20.75 1.84
CA THR A 113 2.34 20.44 0.76
C THR A 113 2.43 18.99 0.30
N TYR A 114 3.59 18.53 -0.15
CA TYR A 114 3.77 17.20 -0.73
C TYR A 114 3.95 16.12 0.34
N GLY A 115 4.63 16.44 1.44
CA GLY A 115 4.79 15.52 2.56
C GLY A 115 3.48 15.35 3.33
N ILE A 116 3.07 16.40 4.03
CA ILE A 116 1.97 16.37 5.01
C ILE A 116 0.60 16.37 4.32
N LEU A 117 0.28 17.36 3.50
CA LEU A 117 -1.08 17.51 2.94
C LEU A 117 -1.45 16.34 2.02
N CYS A 118 -0.54 15.89 1.15
CA CYS A 118 -0.75 14.67 0.37
C CYS A 118 -0.88 13.43 1.26
N GLY A 119 -0.11 13.34 2.34
CA GLY A 119 -0.21 12.25 3.31
C GLY A 119 -1.59 12.19 3.95
N ILE A 120 -2.10 13.33 4.44
CA ILE A 120 -3.45 13.45 5.03
C ILE A 120 -4.52 13.01 4.02
N GLY A 121 -4.49 13.58 2.82
CA GLY A 121 -5.46 13.25 1.77
C GLY A 121 -5.43 11.78 1.37
N CYS A 122 -4.24 11.23 1.16
CA CYS A 122 -4.06 9.81 0.86
C CYS A 122 -4.57 8.94 2.00
N GLY A 123 -4.31 9.32 3.26
CA GLY A 123 -4.78 8.59 4.45
C GLY A 123 -6.29 8.49 4.48
N ILE A 124 -6.98 9.64 4.32
CA ILE A 124 -8.45 9.69 4.32
C ILE A 124 -9.05 8.80 3.23
N ALA A 125 -8.51 8.85 2.01
CA ALA A 125 -9.04 8.08 0.88
C ALA A 125 -8.72 6.58 0.93
N TYR A 126 -7.62 6.18 1.59
CA TYR A 126 -7.06 4.82 1.55
C TYR A 126 -8.02 3.70 2.01
N PRO A 127 -8.67 3.76 3.19
CA PRO A 127 -9.48 2.65 3.69
C PRO A 127 -10.84 2.51 3.00
N ILE A 128 -11.27 3.52 2.23
CA ILE A 128 -12.67 3.63 1.82
C ILE A 128 -13.04 2.61 0.73
N PRO A 129 -12.31 2.50 -0.41
CA PRO A 129 -12.65 1.50 -1.43
C PRO A 129 -12.68 0.07 -0.87
N LEU A 130 -11.76 -0.24 0.05
CA LEU A 130 -11.71 -1.52 0.75
C LEU A 130 -12.92 -1.71 1.66
N SER A 131 -13.31 -0.68 2.41
CA SER A 131 -14.49 -0.72 3.27
C SER A 131 -15.77 -1.02 2.50
N VAL A 132 -15.93 -0.44 1.30
CA VAL A 132 -17.11 -0.71 0.45
C VAL A 132 -17.03 -2.09 -0.18
N ALA A 133 -15.84 -2.50 -0.65
CA ALA A 133 -15.63 -3.82 -1.24
C ALA A 133 -15.91 -4.93 -0.22
N VAL A 134 -15.39 -4.81 1.00
CA VAL A 134 -15.55 -5.80 2.06
C VAL A 134 -16.99 -5.90 2.58
N LYS A 135 -17.75 -4.78 2.58
CA LYS A 135 -19.17 -4.75 2.97
C LYS A 135 -20.04 -5.54 2.01
N LYS A 136 -19.69 -5.55 0.73
CA LYS A 136 -20.39 -6.38 -0.24
C LYS A 136 -19.96 -7.83 0.00
N HIS A 137 -20.92 -8.71 0.26
CA HIS A 137 -20.68 -10.13 0.58
C HIS A 137 -20.10 -10.85 -0.64
N TYR A 138 -18.78 -10.77 -0.79
CA TYR A 138 -18.02 -11.51 -1.77
C TYR A 138 -17.48 -12.79 -1.16
N ASP A 139 -17.50 -13.87 -1.95
CA ASP A 139 -16.91 -15.15 -1.58
C ASP A 139 -15.36 -15.06 -1.52
N TYR A 140 -14.76 -14.09 -2.22
CA TYR A 140 -13.29 -13.92 -2.36
C TYR A 140 -12.82 -12.50 -1.96
N LYS A 141 -12.86 -12.20 -0.66
CA LYS A 141 -12.51 -10.85 -0.14
C LYS A 141 -11.02 -10.52 -0.28
N GLY A 142 -10.14 -11.52 -0.13
CA GLY A 142 -8.70 -11.38 -0.30
C GLY A 142 -8.32 -11.03 -1.73
N VAL A 143 -8.88 -11.76 -2.71
CA VAL A 143 -8.65 -11.48 -4.15
C VAL A 143 -9.13 -10.08 -4.53
N ILE A 144 -10.32 -9.67 -4.09
CA ILE A 144 -10.87 -8.35 -4.42
C ILE A 144 -10.03 -7.21 -3.82
N SER A 145 -9.62 -7.36 -2.55
CA SER A 145 -8.70 -6.42 -1.91
C SER A 145 -7.39 -6.35 -2.68
N GLY A 146 -6.87 -7.50 -3.11
CA GLY A 146 -5.71 -7.62 -3.98
C GLY A 146 -5.86 -6.82 -5.28
N ILE A 147 -6.94 -7.03 -6.04
CA ILE A 147 -7.22 -6.35 -7.31
C ILE A 147 -7.29 -4.82 -7.13
N ILE A 148 -8.03 -4.33 -6.14
CA ILE A 148 -8.11 -2.90 -5.83
C ILE A 148 -6.70 -2.33 -5.60
N PHE A 149 -5.89 -3.07 -4.87
CA PHE A 149 -4.53 -2.69 -4.54
C PHE A 149 -3.51 -2.80 -5.68
N ILE A 150 -3.80 -3.56 -6.74
CA ILE A 150 -2.98 -3.55 -7.97
C ILE A 150 -2.88 -2.13 -8.52
N GLY A 151 -3.94 -1.32 -8.43
CA GLY A 151 -3.91 0.08 -8.87
C GLY A 151 -2.72 0.84 -8.29
N ARG A 152 -2.48 0.67 -6.98
CA ARG A 152 -1.35 1.33 -6.30
C ARG A 152 0.00 0.88 -6.82
N GLY A 153 0.18 -0.41 -7.14
CA GLY A 153 1.42 -0.93 -7.72
C GLY A 153 1.60 -0.53 -9.19
N LEU A 154 0.51 -0.48 -9.96
CA LEU A 154 0.52 -0.11 -11.38
C LEU A 154 0.82 1.37 -11.60
N SER A 155 0.54 2.23 -10.61
CA SER A 155 0.81 3.67 -10.69
C SER A 155 2.25 3.99 -11.11
N VAL A 156 3.25 3.35 -10.51
CA VAL A 156 4.67 3.57 -10.83
C VAL A 156 4.98 3.23 -12.28
N PHE A 157 4.40 2.14 -12.78
CA PHE A 157 4.57 1.72 -14.17
C PHE A 157 3.95 2.70 -15.16
N LEU A 158 2.82 3.32 -14.82
CA LEU A 158 2.12 4.27 -15.71
C LEU A 158 2.67 5.70 -15.61
N ILE A 159 2.96 6.17 -14.41
CA ILE A 159 3.25 7.59 -14.14
C ILE A 159 4.73 7.92 -14.33
N CYS A 160 5.67 7.07 -13.90
CA CYS A 160 7.11 7.38 -14.01
C CYS A 160 7.57 7.60 -15.47
N PRO A 161 7.14 6.81 -16.48
CA PRO A 161 7.47 7.10 -17.88
C PRO A 161 6.91 8.44 -18.36
N LEU A 162 5.70 8.81 -17.93
CA LEU A 162 5.09 10.10 -18.28
C LEU A 162 5.85 11.28 -17.67
N GLN A 163 6.25 11.16 -16.39
CA GLN A 163 7.10 12.14 -15.72
C GLN A 163 8.42 12.34 -16.45
N ASN A 164 9.10 11.24 -16.81
CA ASN A 164 10.38 11.30 -17.52
C ASN A 164 10.24 11.89 -18.92
N TYR A 165 9.18 11.51 -19.64
CA TYR A 165 8.89 12.09 -20.96
C TYR A 165 8.68 13.60 -20.89
N TYR A 166 7.99 14.08 -19.85
CA TYR A 166 7.72 15.51 -19.66
C TYR A 166 8.97 16.29 -19.24
N ILE A 167 9.64 15.87 -18.16
CA ILE A 167 10.79 16.59 -17.59
C ILE A 167 12.04 16.43 -18.46
N ASN A 168 12.44 15.19 -18.74
CA ASN A 168 13.74 14.85 -19.31
C ASN A 168 13.61 13.92 -20.53
N LYS A 169 12.90 14.39 -21.56
CA LYS A 169 12.63 13.63 -22.81
C LYS A 169 13.88 13.04 -23.45
N TYR A 170 15.00 13.77 -23.41
CA TYR A 170 16.26 13.39 -24.06
C TYR A 170 17.24 12.67 -23.11
N ASN A 171 16.80 12.37 -21.88
CA ASN A 171 17.58 11.64 -20.88
C ASN A 171 18.97 12.25 -20.60
N TYR A 172 19.01 13.56 -20.41
CA TYR A 172 20.22 14.26 -19.96
C TYR A 172 20.70 13.68 -18.63
N MET A 173 22.01 13.70 -18.43
CA MET A 173 22.66 13.32 -17.17
C MET A 173 22.85 14.55 -16.27
N PRO A 174 22.90 14.39 -14.95
CA PRO A 174 23.26 15.48 -14.04
C PRO A 174 24.71 15.91 -14.28
N ASP A 175 24.93 17.22 -14.34
CA ASP A 175 26.14 17.86 -14.85
C ASP A 175 26.82 18.82 -13.86
N TYR A 176 26.16 19.12 -12.73
CA TYR A 176 26.65 20.08 -11.74
C TYR A 176 27.05 19.43 -10.42
N THR A 177 28.29 19.64 -10.00
CA THR A 177 28.81 19.28 -8.66
C THR A 177 29.01 20.56 -7.84
N PRO A 178 28.45 20.66 -6.62
CA PRO A 178 28.65 21.84 -5.78
C PRO A 178 30.10 21.91 -5.29
N GLU A 179 30.82 23.00 -5.62
CA GLU A 179 32.25 23.16 -5.31
C GLU A 179 32.59 23.12 -3.81
N PHE A 180 31.64 23.51 -2.95
CA PHE A 180 31.83 23.64 -1.50
C PHE A 180 31.36 22.43 -0.69
N GLU A 181 30.79 21.42 -1.35
CA GLU A 181 30.38 20.18 -0.70
C GLU A 181 31.32 19.05 -1.14
N ASN A 182 32.12 18.51 -0.22
CA ASN A 182 32.95 17.31 -0.44
C ASN A 182 32.06 16.07 -0.65
N THR A 183 31.27 16.06 -1.73
CA THR A 183 30.33 15.02 -2.10
C THR A 183 30.41 14.79 -3.60
N ASP A 184 30.44 13.53 -4.02
CA ASP A 184 30.41 13.14 -5.43
C ASP A 184 29.00 13.29 -6.07
N ASP A 185 28.05 13.90 -5.36
CA ASP A 185 26.66 14.07 -5.80
C ASP A 185 26.55 15.08 -6.95
N LYS A 186 26.05 14.62 -8.09
CA LYS A 186 25.75 15.45 -9.26
C LYS A 186 24.28 15.86 -9.31
N TYR A 187 24.03 17.11 -9.67
CA TYR A 187 22.72 17.73 -9.82
C TYR A 187 22.49 18.17 -11.27
N PHE A 188 21.22 18.35 -11.65
CA PHE A 188 20.85 18.87 -12.97
C PHE A 188 20.94 20.38 -12.99
N SER A 189 21.77 20.98 -13.85
CA SER A 189 21.85 22.44 -14.01
C SER A 189 21.10 22.99 -15.20
N ASN A 190 20.68 22.13 -16.13
CA ASN A 190 19.92 22.55 -17.30
C ASN A 190 18.58 23.19 -16.91
N LEU A 191 18.47 24.50 -17.13
CA LEU A 191 17.29 25.31 -16.79
C LEU A 191 16.02 24.83 -17.52
N ASP A 192 16.11 24.27 -18.71
CA ASP A 192 14.95 23.75 -19.45
C ASP A 192 14.31 22.54 -18.75
N ILE A 193 15.12 21.75 -18.04
CA ILE A 193 14.65 20.61 -17.24
C ILE A 193 14.06 21.14 -15.94
N LEU A 194 14.80 22.01 -15.25
CA LEU A 194 14.41 22.52 -13.94
C LEU A 194 13.12 23.35 -14.01
N ASN A 195 12.96 24.22 -15.01
CA ASN A 195 11.78 25.06 -15.16
C ASN A 195 10.49 24.27 -15.41
N LYS A 196 10.58 23.00 -15.85
CA LYS A 196 9.42 22.12 -15.99
C LYS A 196 8.97 21.48 -14.68
N VAL A 197 9.85 21.41 -13.68
CA VAL A 197 9.57 20.71 -12.41
C VAL A 197 8.32 21.27 -11.71
N PRO A 198 8.13 22.59 -11.53
CA PRO A 198 6.92 23.10 -10.90
C PRO A 198 5.67 22.71 -11.70
N TYR A 199 5.68 22.89 -13.02
CA TYR A 199 4.53 22.63 -13.88
C TYR A 199 4.11 21.16 -13.90
N LEU A 200 5.04 20.22 -13.68
CA LEU A 200 4.70 18.80 -13.53
C LEU A 200 3.62 18.62 -12.44
N PHE A 201 3.76 19.30 -11.30
CA PHE A 201 2.79 19.18 -10.21
C PHE A 201 1.41 19.70 -10.56
N ILE A 202 1.30 20.73 -11.43
CA ILE A 202 0.01 21.18 -11.95
C ILE A 202 -0.63 20.07 -12.79
N TYR A 203 0.11 19.55 -13.76
CA TYR A 203 -0.40 18.51 -14.67
C TYR A 203 -0.80 17.24 -13.91
N GLU A 204 0.04 16.77 -12.98
CA GLU A 204 -0.26 15.60 -12.16
C GLU A 204 -1.46 15.83 -11.23
N GLY A 205 -1.54 16.98 -10.58
CA GLY A 205 -2.64 17.30 -9.68
C GLY A 205 -4.00 17.31 -10.39
N ILE A 206 -4.09 17.93 -11.57
CA ILE A 206 -5.31 17.94 -12.39
C ILE A 206 -5.62 16.53 -12.91
N PHE A 207 -4.62 15.83 -13.45
CA PHE A 207 -4.79 14.49 -13.99
C PHE A 207 -5.30 13.50 -12.94
N PHE A 208 -4.73 13.53 -11.73
CA PHE A 208 -5.20 12.71 -10.62
C PHE A 208 -6.57 13.11 -10.11
N ALA A 209 -6.90 14.41 -10.06
CA ALA A 209 -8.23 14.86 -9.65
C ALA A 209 -9.33 14.35 -10.58
N LEU A 210 -9.07 14.31 -11.90
CA LEU A 210 -9.99 13.74 -12.90
C LEU A 210 -10.17 12.23 -12.74
N ILE A 211 -9.08 11.48 -12.58
CA ILE A 211 -9.16 10.02 -12.34
C ILE A 211 -9.91 9.73 -11.03
N GLN A 212 -9.67 10.53 -9.99
CA GLN A 212 -10.36 10.36 -8.72
C GLN A 212 -11.85 10.69 -8.81
N LEU A 213 -12.23 11.69 -9.60
CA LEU A 213 -13.64 12.00 -9.85
C LEU A 213 -14.36 10.81 -10.50
N ILE A 214 -13.73 10.21 -11.52
CA ILE A 214 -14.24 9.01 -12.19
C ILE A 214 -14.31 7.83 -11.21
N GLY A 215 -13.24 7.60 -10.45
CA GLY A 215 -13.16 6.53 -9.46
C GLY A 215 -14.21 6.64 -8.37
N ALA A 216 -14.44 7.84 -7.83
CA ALA A 216 -15.46 8.11 -6.83
C ALA A 216 -16.88 7.90 -7.37
N TYR A 217 -17.14 8.34 -8.61
CA TYR A 217 -18.41 8.08 -9.28
C TYR A 217 -18.66 6.58 -9.48
N LEU A 218 -17.64 5.77 -9.76
CA LEU A 218 -17.80 4.32 -9.92
C LEU A 218 -18.04 3.57 -8.60
N ILE A 219 -17.57 4.11 -7.48
CA ILE A 219 -17.86 3.59 -6.12
C ILE A 219 -19.34 3.85 -5.73
N SER A 220 -20.06 4.68 -6.50
CA SER A 220 -21.38 5.23 -6.16
C SER A 220 -22.57 4.26 -6.11
N ASP A 221 -22.53 3.13 -6.81
CA ASP A 221 -23.75 2.39 -7.17
C ASP A 221 -24.23 1.34 -6.14
N SER A 222 -24.41 1.71 -4.87
CA SER A 222 -25.22 0.90 -3.96
C SER A 222 -26.28 1.73 -3.26
N ASN A 223 -27.40 1.93 -3.96
CA ASN A 223 -28.67 2.41 -3.39
C ASN A 223 -29.18 1.56 -2.19
N ASP A 224 -28.50 0.45 -1.86
CA ASP A 224 -28.74 -0.37 -0.68
C ASP A 224 -27.89 0.05 0.54
N THR A 225 -26.70 0.65 0.36
CA THR A 225 -25.84 0.98 1.51
C THR A 225 -26.33 2.22 2.27
N THR A 226 -26.85 3.24 1.59
CA THR A 226 -27.41 4.45 2.23
C THR A 226 -28.67 4.17 3.05
N LYS A 227 -29.46 3.14 2.72
CA LYS A 227 -30.64 2.76 3.50
C LYS A 227 -30.30 2.02 4.80
N GLU A 228 -29.24 1.20 4.80
CA GLU A 228 -28.77 0.55 6.03
C GLU A 228 -28.12 1.53 7.02
N PHE A 229 -27.56 2.66 6.55
CA PHE A 229 -27.02 3.70 7.44
C PHE A 229 -28.10 4.56 8.12
N MET A 230 -29.36 4.51 7.68
CA MET A 230 -30.43 5.41 8.19
C MET A 230 -31.48 4.74 9.09
N THR A 231 -31.50 3.41 9.27
CA THR A 231 -32.47 2.77 10.18
C THR A 231 -31.84 2.46 11.54
N PHE A 232 -31.70 3.50 12.36
CA PHE A 232 -31.66 3.35 13.82
C PHE A 232 -33.08 3.58 14.34
N ASN A 233 -33.86 2.50 14.47
CA ASN A 233 -35.08 2.46 15.29
C ASN A 233 -35.37 1.02 15.77
N ASP A 234 -34.60 0.61 16.77
CA ASP A 234 -34.92 -0.11 18.02
C ASP A 234 -36.10 -1.11 18.19
N LYS A 235 -36.71 -1.71 17.16
CA LYS A 235 -37.81 -2.70 17.41
C LYS A 235 -37.84 -4.00 16.59
N ALA A 236 -36.87 -4.29 15.72
CA ALA A 236 -36.94 -5.45 14.82
C ALA A 236 -35.98 -6.62 15.15
N SER A 237 -35.58 -6.80 16.42
CA SER A 237 -34.72 -7.92 16.86
C SER A 237 -35.50 -9.17 17.31
N LYS A 238 -36.75 -9.33 16.85
CA LYS A 238 -37.53 -10.56 16.99
C LYS A 238 -38.24 -10.81 15.68
N ILE A 239 -37.75 -11.77 14.90
CA ILE A 239 -38.43 -12.59 13.88
C ILE A 239 -37.35 -12.99 12.89
N LEU A 240 -36.78 -14.18 13.07
CA LEU A 240 -36.31 -15.10 12.03
C LEU A 240 -35.71 -16.35 12.73
N TYR A 241 -36.57 -17.05 13.45
CA TYR A 241 -36.46 -18.50 13.58
C TYR A 241 -37.33 -19.07 12.46
N PHE A 242 -36.75 -19.75 11.48
CA PHE A 242 -37.50 -20.68 10.65
C PHE A 242 -36.66 -21.91 10.32
N ASP A 243 -37.14 -23.01 10.90
CA ASP A 243 -37.05 -24.42 10.53
C ASP A 243 -36.39 -24.78 9.19
N GLU A 244 -35.40 -25.68 9.26
CA GLU A 244 -35.05 -26.58 8.16
C GLU A 244 -35.43 -28.02 8.52
N LYS A 245 -36.51 -28.52 7.90
CA LYS A 245 -36.69 -29.94 7.63
C LYS A 245 -36.97 -30.15 6.15
N GLY A 246 -36.04 -30.85 5.50
CA GLY A 246 -36.26 -31.66 4.32
C GLY A 246 -36.04 -30.98 2.97
N PHE A 247 -34.97 -31.36 2.26
CA PHE A 247 -35.06 -31.87 0.88
C PHE A 247 -33.70 -32.45 0.45
N THR A 248 -33.65 -33.76 0.28
CA THR A 248 -32.53 -34.50 -0.32
C THR A 248 -32.56 -34.35 -1.84
N ASN A 249 -31.42 -34.10 -2.49
CA ASN A 249 -31.16 -34.73 -3.80
C ASN A 249 -29.67 -34.88 -4.13
N LYS A 250 -29.35 -36.07 -4.66
CA LYS A 250 -28.02 -36.58 -5.02
C LYS A 250 -27.43 -35.84 -6.21
N ASN A 251 -26.52 -34.88 -5.97
CA ASN A 251 -25.44 -34.48 -6.89
C ASN A 251 -24.19 -33.98 -6.12
N ASN A 252 -24.11 -34.27 -4.82
CA ASN A 252 -23.26 -33.53 -3.89
C ASN A 252 -21.81 -34.03 -3.72
N ILE A 253 -21.30 -34.99 -4.50
CA ILE A 253 -19.99 -35.58 -4.15
C ILE A 253 -18.81 -34.68 -4.58
N ILE A 254 -18.96 -33.87 -5.64
CA ILE A 254 -17.91 -32.93 -6.08
C ILE A 254 -18.12 -31.52 -5.50
N SER A 255 -19.37 -31.11 -5.24
CA SER A 255 -19.65 -29.85 -4.53
C SER A 255 -19.28 -29.96 -3.05
N ASN A 256 -19.46 -31.13 -2.41
CA ASN A 256 -19.13 -31.29 -1.01
C ASN A 256 -17.62 -31.22 -0.73
N SER A 257 -16.72 -31.53 -1.68
CA SER A 257 -15.28 -31.38 -1.43
C SER A 257 -14.84 -29.91 -1.42
N PHE A 258 -15.51 -29.04 -2.18
CA PHE A 258 -15.29 -27.60 -2.13
C PHE A 258 -16.06 -26.92 -0.98
N GLU A 259 -17.29 -27.36 -0.67
CA GLU A 259 -18.06 -26.87 0.48
C GLU A 259 -17.47 -27.30 1.83
N THR A 260 -16.82 -28.47 1.91
CA THR A 260 -16.13 -28.90 3.14
C THR A 260 -14.83 -28.13 3.39
N LEU A 261 -14.18 -27.58 2.36
CA LEU A 261 -13.09 -26.61 2.56
C LEU A 261 -13.62 -25.25 3.05
N SER A 262 -14.72 -24.74 2.51
CA SER A 262 -15.33 -23.48 2.98
C SER A 262 -15.94 -23.57 4.38
N ASN A 263 -16.44 -24.75 4.78
CA ASN A 263 -17.03 -25.01 6.10
C ASN A 263 -16.00 -25.21 7.23
N THR A 264 -14.70 -25.10 6.96
CA THR A 264 -13.70 -24.96 8.04
C THR A 264 -13.72 -23.58 8.70
N SER A 265 -14.53 -22.64 8.19
CA SER A 265 -14.82 -21.34 8.79
C SER A 265 -15.94 -21.37 9.85
N ASN A 266 -16.01 -22.42 10.67
CA ASN A 266 -16.86 -22.42 11.87
C ASN A 266 -16.23 -21.55 12.97
N PHE A 267 -16.18 -20.23 12.75
CA PHE A 267 -15.99 -19.24 13.80
C PHE A 267 -17.25 -18.38 13.90
N SER A 268 -17.88 -18.44 15.07
CA SER A 268 -19.06 -17.63 15.37
C SER A 268 -18.71 -16.15 15.26
N PHE A 269 -19.53 -15.41 14.51
CA PHE A 269 -19.46 -13.97 14.36
C PHE A 269 -19.67 -13.31 15.73
N ARG A 270 -18.60 -13.10 16.50
CA ARG A 270 -18.66 -12.31 17.74
C ARG A 270 -18.58 -10.85 17.36
N GLU A 271 -19.73 -10.17 17.22
CA GLU A 271 -19.78 -8.71 17.31
C GLU A 271 -19.26 -8.30 18.70
N SER A 272 -17.96 -8.00 18.79
CA SER A 272 -17.37 -7.50 20.02
C SER A 272 -17.95 -6.11 20.32
N ASN A 273 -18.74 -6.05 21.38
CA ASN A 273 -19.36 -4.81 21.87
C ASN A 273 -18.41 -3.91 22.67
N ASN A 274 -17.13 -4.26 22.85
CA ASN A 274 -16.21 -3.45 23.66
C ASN A 274 -14.98 -3.02 22.86
N THR A 275 -14.64 -1.73 22.97
CA THR A 275 -13.39 -1.02 22.62
C THR A 275 -12.72 -1.35 21.27
N PHE A 276 -12.38 -0.31 20.48
CA PHE A 276 -11.61 -0.47 19.22
C PHE A 276 -10.31 -1.26 19.39
N ILE A 277 -9.73 -1.25 20.59
CA ILE A 277 -8.48 -1.90 20.95
C ILE A 277 -8.80 -3.09 21.85
N ASN A 278 -8.87 -4.27 21.26
CA ASN A 278 -9.01 -5.56 21.96
C ASN A 278 -7.74 -6.40 21.80
N ARG A 279 -7.65 -7.54 22.50
CA ARG A 279 -6.52 -8.49 22.36
C ARG A 279 -6.25 -8.83 20.89
N GLU A 280 -7.30 -9.10 20.12
CA GLU A 280 -7.20 -9.43 18.70
C GLU A 280 -6.63 -8.26 17.88
N PHE A 281 -7.04 -7.02 18.20
CA PHE A 281 -6.50 -5.82 17.56
C PHE A 281 -5.00 -5.69 17.81
N ILE A 282 -4.57 -5.85 19.07
CA ILE A 282 -3.16 -5.74 19.44
C ILE A 282 -2.33 -6.82 18.73
N LEU A 283 -2.83 -8.06 18.66
CA LEU A 283 -2.15 -9.15 17.96
C LEU A 283 -2.01 -8.82 16.46
N ILE A 284 -3.06 -8.35 15.79
CA ILE A 284 -2.99 -7.99 14.37
C ILE A 284 -2.08 -6.79 14.15
N TRP A 285 -2.16 -5.78 15.02
CA TRP A 285 -1.29 -4.61 14.96
C TRP A 285 0.18 -5.02 15.08
N LEU A 286 0.53 -5.92 16.01
CA LEU A 286 1.89 -6.46 16.14
C LEU A 286 2.29 -7.31 14.93
N MET A 287 1.39 -8.15 14.39
CA MET A 287 1.66 -8.92 13.17
C MET A 287 1.97 -7.99 11.98
N ILE A 288 1.22 -6.89 11.82
CA ILE A 288 1.51 -5.87 10.79
C ILE A 288 2.84 -5.20 11.10
N PHE A 289 3.07 -4.76 12.33
CA PHE A 289 4.31 -4.08 12.75
C PHE A 289 5.56 -4.88 12.37
N PHE A 290 5.60 -6.16 12.76
CA PHE A 290 6.74 -7.03 12.54
C PHE A 290 6.90 -7.47 11.09
N ASN A 291 5.81 -7.77 10.36
CA ASN A 291 5.90 -8.01 8.92
C ASN A 291 6.41 -6.77 8.15
N TRP A 292 6.00 -5.58 8.60
CA TRP A 292 6.34 -4.33 7.92
C TRP A 292 7.82 -3.95 8.06
N GLN A 293 8.51 -4.43 9.09
CA GLN A 293 9.96 -4.22 9.26
C GLN A 293 10.71 -4.75 8.04
N ALA A 294 10.38 -5.99 7.64
CA ALA A 294 11.01 -6.65 6.50
C ALA A 294 10.73 -5.94 5.18
N ILE A 295 9.50 -5.44 5.00
CA ILE A 295 9.12 -4.65 3.83
C ILE A 295 9.89 -3.33 3.80
N SER A 296 9.92 -2.61 4.92
CA SER A 296 10.53 -1.29 5.03
C SER A 296 12.04 -1.34 4.79
N TYR A 297 12.73 -2.35 5.33
CA TYR A 297 14.16 -2.54 5.12
C TYR A 297 14.47 -2.92 3.67
N THR A 298 13.87 -4.00 3.18
CA THR A 298 14.20 -4.53 1.86
C THR A 298 13.81 -3.59 0.74
N GLN A 299 12.74 -2.78 0.85
CA GLN A 299 12.33 -1.80 -0.16
C GLN A 299 13.42 -0.75 -0.45
N VAL A 300 14.21 -0.38 0.57
CA VAL A 300 15.30 0.59 0.43
C VAL A 300 16.62 -0.12 0.13
N PHE A 301 16.87 -1.25 0.81
CA PHE A 301 18.17 -1.89 0.85
C PHE A 301 18.57 -2.61 -0.45
N TRP A 302 17.63 -3.25 -1.15
CA TRP A 302 17.96 -4.12 -2.29
C TRP A 302 18.79 -3.38 -3.36
N LYS A 303 18.33 -2.23 -3.85
CA LYS A 303 19.04 -1.48 -4.88
C LYS A 303 20.42 -1.01 -4.40
N ILE A 304 20.51 -0.54 -3.15
CA ILE A 304 21.77 -0.10 -2.53
C ILE A 304 22.77 -1.27 -2.44
N PHE A 305 22.29 -2.46 -2.05
CA PHE A 305 23.14 -3.65 -1.97
C PHE A 305 23.68 -4.07 -3.34
N GLY A 306 22.81 -4.08 -4.36
CA GLY A 306 23.20 -4.40 -5.74
C GLY A 306 24.26 -3.45 -6.29
N LEU A 307 24.13 -2.14 -6.03
CA LEU A 307 25.08 -1.12 -6.47
C LEU A 307 26.41 -1.21 -5.71
N ASN A 308 26.36 -1.13 -4.38
CA ASN A 308 27.55 -0.88 -3.57
C ASN A 308 28.35 -2.14 -3.21
N TYR A 309 27.71 -3.32 -3.24
CA TYR A 309 28.34 -4.58 -2.79
C TYR A 309 28.50 -5.59 -3.91
N LEU A 310 27.59 -5.60 -4.89
CA LEU A 310 27.65 -6.52 -6.04
C LEU A 310 28.16 -5.85 -7.32
N TYR A 311 28.38 -4.52 -7.29
CA TYR A 311 28.84 -3.74 -8.44
C TYR A 311 28.00 -3.98 -9.70
N ILE A 312 26.67 -4.13 -9.53
CA ILE A 312 25.73 -4.33 -10.63
C ILE A 312 25.34 -2.96 -11.19
N ASP A 313 25.31 -2.85 -12.52
CA ASP A 313 24.90 -1.62 -13.21
C ASP A 313 23.53 -1.09 -12.74
N ASP A 314 23.45 0.22 -12.49
CA ASP A 314 22.20 0.89 -12.07
C ASP A 314 21.05 0.69 -13.07
N ARG A 315 21.37 0.66 -14.37
CA ARG A 315 20.38 0.38 -15.43
C ARG A 315 19.77 -1.01 -15.28
N TYR A 316 20.60 -2.01 -14.95
CA TYR A 316 20.12 -3.37 -14.73
C TYR A 316 19.24 -3.44 -13.47
N LEU A 317 19.66 -2.80 -12.38
CA LEU A 317 18.87 -2.75 -11.14
C LEU A 317 17.55 -2.01 -11.30
N SER A 318 17.51 -0.96 -12.13
CA SER A 318 16.28 -0.25 -12.45
C SER A 318 15.30 -1.11 -13.26
N ILE A 319 15.80 -1.90 -14.22
CA ILE A 319 15.00 -2.92 -14.93
C ILE A 319 14.51 -4.00 -13.95
N LEU A 320 15.38 -4.46 -13.04
CA LEU A 320 15.01 -5.43 -12.01
C LEU A 320 13.87 -4.90 -11.13
N GLY A 321 13.91 -3.64 -10.70
CA GLY A 321 12.83 -3.02 -9.94
C GLY A 321 11.50 -3.00 -10.69
N ALA A 322 11.52 -2.75 -12.01
CA ALA A 322 10.33 -2.83 -12.85
C ALA A 322 9.78 -4.27 -12.93
N ILE A 323 10.64 -5.27 -13.13
CA ILE A 323 10.26 -6.69 -13.14
C ILE A 323 9.70 -7.10 -11.77
N SER A 324 10.36 -6.75 -10.67
CA SER A 324 9.90 -7.03 -9.31
C SER A 324 8.55 -6.39 -8.99
N SER A 325 8.23 -5.25 -9.61
CA SER A 325 6.90 -4.62 -9.48
C SER A 325 5.79 -5.46 -10.13
N ILE A 326 6.08 -6.17 -11.23
CA ILE A 326 5.15 -7.13 -11.84
C ILE A 326 4.90 -8.32 -10.91
N PHE A 327 5.96 -8.84 -10.28
CA PHE A 327 5.83 -9.87 -9.24
C PHE A 327 5.03 -9.38 -8.03
N ASN A 328 5.16 -8.10 -7.66
CA ASN A 328 4.32 -7.50 -6.62
C ASN A 328 2.83 -7.46 -7.03
N ILE A 329 2.53 -7.14 -8.28
CA ILE A 329 1.15 -7.17 -8.80
C ILE A 329 0.59 -8.59 -8.75
N PHE A 330 1.34 -9.57 -9.28
CA PHE A 330 0.92 -10.96 -9.28
C PHE A 330 0.76 -11.53 -7.87
N GLY A 331 1.67 -11.20 -6.96
CA GLY A 331 1.62 -11.63 -5.57
C GLY A 331 0.37 -11.17 -4.83
N ARG A 332 -0.21 -10.00 -5.17
CA ARG A 332 -1.44 -9.50 -4.54
C ARG A 332 -2.60 -10.44 -4.82
N ILE A 333 -2.71 -10.91 -6.06
CA ILE A 333 -3.74 -11.86 -6.48
C ILE A 333 -3.47 -13.22 -5.85
N PHE A 334 -2.23 -13.71 -5.96
CA PHE A 334 -1.85 -15.04 -5.48
C PHE A 334 -2.10 -15.21 -3.98
N TRP A 335 -1.57 -14.32 -3.14
CA TRP A 335 -1.72 -14.42 -1.69
C TRP A 335 -3.16 -14.14 -1.24
N GLY A 336 -3.89 -13.27 -1.96
CA GLY A 336 -5.32 -13.07 -1.75
C GLY A 336 -6.10 -14.37 -1.99
N PHE A 337 -5.79 -15.08 -3.07
CA PHE A 337 -6.40 -16.36 -3.41
C PHE A 337 -6.07 -17.47 -2.40
N ILE A 338 -4.81 -17.60 -1.98
CA ILE A 338 -4.41 -18.56 -0.94
C ILE A 338 -5.13 -18.27 0.39
N CYS A 339 -5.28 -16.99 0.75
CA CYS A 339 -6.00 -16.56 1.94
C CYS A 339 -7.49 -16.95 1.87
N ASP A 340 -8.12 -16.79 0.71
CA ASP A 340 -9.53 -17.11 0.51
C ASP A 340 -9.78 -18.63 0.41
N LEU A 341 -8.84 -19.41 -0.14
CA LEU A 341 -8.95 -20.87 -0.26
C LEU A 341 -8.69 -21.65 1.04
N THR A 342 -7.79 -21.15 1.87
CA THR A 342 -7.32 -21.86 3.06
C THR A 342 -7.81 -21.15 4.33
N SER A 343 -6.90 -20.48 5.02
CA SER A 343 -7.17 -19.59 6.13
C SER A 343 -6.15 -18.47 6.06
N PHE A 344 -6.52 -17.28 6.52
CA PHE A 344 -5.58 -16.15 6.61
C PHE A 344 -4.33 -16.50 7.45
N LYS A 345 -4.45 -17.40 8.45
CA LYS A 345 -3.32 -17.86 9.26
C LYS A 345 -2.29 -18.60 8.42
N VAL A 346 -2.75 -19.56 7.62
CA VAL A 346 -1.89 -20.37 6.73
C VAL A 346 -1.22 -19.47 5.70
N ALA A 347 -1.98 -18.58 5.06
CA ALA A 347 -1.43 -17.63 4.10
C ALA A 347 -0.36 -16.72 4.72
N LEU A 348 -0.62 -16.17 5.91
CA LEU A 348 0.31 -15.28 6.61
C LEU A 348 1.58 -16.02 7.05
N ILE A 349 1.46 -17.24 7.58
CA ILE A 349 2.59 -18.06 8.01
C ILE A 349 3.46 -18.43 6.81
N LEU A 350 2.88 -18.96 5.73
CA LEU A 350 3.62 -19.32 4.52
C LEU A 350 4.37 -18.13 3.93
N MET A 351 3.69 -16.98 3.81
CA MET A 351 4.29 -15.74 3.33
C MET A 351 5.43 -15.28 4.23
N SER A 352 5.24 -15.31 5.55
CA SER A 352 6.25 -14.84 6.52
C SER A 352 7.47 -15.76 6.59
N ILE A 353 7.29 -17.09 6.45
CA ILE A 353 8.39 -18.06 6.35
C ILE A 353 9.22 -17.78 5.10
N LEU A 354 8.55 -17.64 3.95
CA LEU A 354 9.23 -17.36 2.69
C LEU A 354 9.98 -16.02 2.75
N MET A 355 9.35 -14.98 3.31
CA MET A 355 9.96 -13.67 3.50
C MET A 355 11.20 -13.72 4.42
N SER A 356 11.10 -14.43 5.55
CA SER A 356 12.20 -14.63 6.49
C SER A 356 13.39 -15.34 5.82
N PHE A 357 13.13 -16.45 5.12
CA PHE A 357 14.18 -17.18 4.40
C PHE A 357 14.87 -16.30 3.36
N LEU A 358 14.10 -15.60 2.51
CA LEU A 358 14.63 -14.77 1.44
C LEU A 358 15.42 -13.57 1.97
N THR A 359 15.01 -12.98 3.09
CA THR A 359 15.71 -11.83 3.68
C THR A 359 17.04 -12.21 4.31
N VAL A 360 17.13 -13.31 5.07
CA VAL A 360 18.41 -13.81 5.62
C VAL A 360 19.38 -14.15 4.51
N THR A 361 18.88 -14.83 3.47
CA THR A 361 19.73 -15.34 2.38
C THR A 361 19.97 -14.31 1.27
N LEU A 362 19.42 -13.09 1.38
CA LEU A 362 19.57 -12.05 0.36
C LEU A 362 21.03 -11.69 0.09
N THR A 363 21.84 -11.51 1.13
CA THR A 363 23.27 -11.19 0.99
C THR A 363 24.04 -12.35 0.37
N LEU A 364 23.68 -13.60 0.72
CA LEU A 364 24.25 -14.81 0.14
C LEU A 364 23.94 -14.94 -1.36
N SER A 365 22.71 -14.62 -1.77
CA SER A 365 22.28 -14.70 -3.17
C SER A 365 23.16 -13.85 -4.11
N GLY A 366 23.75 -12.77 -3.60
CA GLY A 366 24.66 -11.92 -4.34
C GLY A 366 25.98 -12.59 -4.73
N PHE A 367 26.54 -13.45 -3.87
CA PHE A 367 27.78 -14.19 -4.16
C PHE A 367 27.60 -15.22 -5.29
N TYR A 368 26.41 -15.75 -5.46
CA TYR A 368 26.07 -16.69 -6.54
C TYR A 368 25.76 -16.01 -7.88
N GLY A 369 25.90 -14.67 -7.95
CA GLY A 369 25.81 -13.89 -9.18
C GLY A 369 24.51 -13.10 -9.36
N LYS A 370 24.54 -12.18 -10.33
CA LYS A 370 23.48 -11.18 -10.58
C LYS A 370 22.10 -11.79 -10.87
N ILE A 371 22.03 -12.96 -11.51
CA ILE A 371 20.77 -13.62 -11.87
C ILE A 371 20.10 -14.18 -10.61
N THR A 372 20.85 -14.88 -9.76
CA THR A 372 20.36 -15.41 -8.49
C THR A 372 19.84 -14.29 -7.59
N TYR A 373 20.62 -13.21 -7.48
CA TYR A 373 20.19 -12.00 -6.78
C TYR A 373 18.87 -11.42 -7.32
N SER A 374 18.73 -11.36 -8.65
CA SER A 374 17.51 -10.86 -9.30
C SER A 374 16.27 -11.71 -8.96
N ILE A 375 16.43 -13.03 -8.92
CA ILE A 375 15.35 -13.96 -8.54
C ILE A 375 14.93 -13.70 -7.08
N TRP A 376 15.89 -13.53 -6.17
CA TRP A 376 15.61 -13.23 -4.76
C TRP A 376 14.81 -11.94 -4.60
N VAL A 377 15.23 -10.85 -5.26
CA VAL A 377 14.51 -9.57 -5.20
C VAL A 377 13.08 -9.72 -5.71
N CYS A 378 12.86 -10.41 -6.84
CA CYS A 378 11.51 -10.66 -7.36
C CYS A 378 10.64 -11.44 -6.37
N LEU A 379 11.18 -12.48 -5.74
CA LEU A 379 10.46 -13.29 -4.75
C LEU A 379 10.15 -12.51 -3.46
N ILE A 380 11.05 -11.61 -3.02
CA ILE A 380 10.80 -10.71 -1.89
C ILE A 380 9.63 -9.78 -2.20
N PHE A 381 9.63 -9.15 -3.38
CA PHE A 381 8.53 -8.27 -3.80
C PHE A 381 7.20 -9.01 -3.98
N PHE A 382 7.25 -10.29 -4.40
CA PHE A 382 6.09 -11.18 -4.40
C PHE A 382 5.55 -11.45 -2.99
N CYS A 383 6.41 -11.61 -1.98
CA CYS A 383 5.99 -11.76 -0.59
C CYS A 383 5.43 -10.45 0.00
N HIS A 384 6.04 -9.29 -0.30
CA HIS A 384 5.54 -7.98 0.13
C HIS A 384 4.09 -7.73 -0.26
N ALA A 385 3.71 -8.21 -1.43
CA ALA A 385 2.37 -8.09 -1.97
C ALA A 385 1.30 -8.79 -1.11
N GLY A 386 1.67 -9.90 -0.45
CA GLY A 386 0.76 -10.69 0.38
C GLY A 386 0.24 -9.91 1.58
N THR A 387 1.10 -9.12 2.22
CA THR A 387 0.74 -8.22 3.34
C THR A 387 -0.42 -7.29 2.97
N PHE A 388 -0.43 -6.72 1.76
CA PHE A 388 -1.51 -5.82 1.34
C PHE A 388 -2.84 -6.51 1.08
N SER A 389 -2.85 -7.83 0.85
CA SER A 389 -4.05 -8.58 0.46
C SER A 389 -4.63 -9.35 1.64
N ILE A 390 -3.77 -9.87 2.53
CA ILE A 390 -4.15 -10.68 3.68
C ILE A 390 -4.72 -9.82 4.82
N PHE A 391 -4.05 -8.72 5.21
CA PHE A 391 -4.47 -7.92 6.39
C PHE A 391 -5.87 -7.26 6.26
N PRO A 392 -6.30 -6.75 5.10
CA PRO A 392 -7.69 -6.34 4.91
C PRO A 392 -8.67 -7.50 5.13
N SER A 393 -8.37 -8.69 4.62
CA SER A 393 -9.20 -9.88 4.79
C SER A 393 -9.32 -10.28 6.27
N ILE A 394 -8.20 -10.30 7.00
CA ILE A 394 -8.14 -10.52 8.45
C ILE A 394 -9.04 -9.53 9.20
N THR A 395 -8.87 -8.24 8.90
CA THR A 395 -9.62 -7.17 9.58
C THR A 395 -11.12 -7.29 9.35
N ALA A 396 -11.52 -7.61 8.12
CA ALA A 396 -12.90 -7.84 7.72
C ALA A 396 -13.55 -9.02 8.44
N HIS A 397 -12.80 -10.10 8.60
CA HIS A 397 -13.27 -11.33 9.22
C HIS A 397 -13.46 -11.18 10.73
N ILE A 398 -12.57 -10.45 11.40
CA ILE A 398 -12.54 -10.35 12.87
C ILE A 398 -13.42 -9.22 13.38
N PHE A 399 -13.28 -8.02 12.82
CA PHE A 399 -14.01 -6.84 13.31
C PHE A 399 -15.31 -6.57 12.55
N GLY A 400 -15.63 -7.42 11.58
CA GLY A 400 -16.79 -7.29 10.71
C GLY A 400 -16.68 -6.10 9.75
N THR A 401 -17.75 -5.90 8.98
CA THR A 401 -17.77 -4.95 7.87
C THR A 401 -18.24 -3.54 8.29
N LYS A 402 -19.00 -3.43 9.39
CA LYS A 402 -19.59 -2.17 9.88
C LYS A 402 -18.51 -1.16 10.32
N LYS A 403 -17.58 -1.61 11.17
CA LYS A 403 -16.48 -0.80 11.73
C LYS A 403 -15.14 -0.99 11.03
N PHE A 404 -15.14 -1.62 9.85
CA PHE A 404 -13.91 -1.94 9.10
C PHE A 404 -13.02 -0.72 8.87
N GLY A 405 -13.57 0.37 8.32
CA GLY A 405 -12.78 1.54 7.92
C GLY A 405 -11.92 2.13 9.04
N PRO A 406 -12.51 2.54 10.19
CA PRO A 406 -11.73 3.08 11.31
C PRO A 406 -10.73 2.07 11.88
N VAL A 407 -11.14 0.80 12.06
CA VAL A 407 -10.26 -0.24 12.63
C VAL A 407 -9.08 -0.50 11.71
N PHE A 408 -9.32 -0.65 10.41
CA PHE A 408 -8.30 -0.87 9.41
C PHE A 408 -7.31 0.31 9.32
N GLY A 409 -7.82 1.54 9.39
CA GLY A 409 -6.99 2.74 9.48
C GLY A 409 -6.06 2.73 10.70
N LEU A 410 -6.58 2.38 11.89
CA LEU A 410 -5.75 2.25 13.10
C LEU A 410 -4.72 1.13 13.00
N LEU A 411 -5.09 -0.04 12.47
CA LEU A 411 -4.16 -1.15 12.26
C LEU A 411 -2.97 -0.75 11.36
N PHE A 412 -3.22 0.13 10.39
CA PHE A 412 -2.20 0.62 9.47
C PHE A 412 -1.20 1.58 10.11
N THR A 413 -1.48 2.14 11.28
CA THR A 413 -0.51 2.93 12.06
C THR A 413 0.73 2.12 12.42
N ALA A 414 0.59 0.79 12.58
CA ALA A 414 1.71 -0.11 12.87
C ALA A 414 2.83 -0.01 11.82
N ARG A 415 2.49 0.30 10.56
CA ARG A 415 3.45 0.48 9.47
C ARG A 415 4.33 1.71 9.67
N ALA A 416 3.75 2.82 10.12
CA ALA A 416 4.49 4.05 10.39
C ALA A 416 5.48 3.84 11.54
N PHE A 417 5.03 3.26 12.66
CA PHE A 417 5.91 2.92 13.77
C PHE A 417 7.02 1.95 13.37
N SER A 418 6.70 0.95 12.55
CA SER A 418 7.65 -0.03 12.05
C SER A 418 8.74 0.63 11.20
N SER A 419 8.37 1.48 10.24
CA SER A 419 9.35 2.18 9.38
C SER A 419 10.25 3.15 10.16
N VAL A 420 9.73 3.88 11.15
CA VAL A 420 10.53 4.77 12.01
C VAL A 420 11.55 3.96 12.82
N ILE A 421 11.10 2.88 13.47
CA ILE A 421 11.99 2.00 14.24
C ILE A 421 13.04 1.36 13.32
N ASN A 422 12.65 0.90 12.13
CA ASN A 422 13.59 0.34 11.16
C ASN A 422 14.68 1.34 10.76
N ALA A 423 14.31 2.60 10.54
CA ALA A 423 15.26 3.66 10.19
C ALA A 423 16.26 3.92 11.32
N MET A 424 15.78 3.98 12.57
CA MET A 424 16.64 4.14 13.75
C MET A 424 17.60 2.95 13.94
N ILE A 425 17.10 1.72 13.82
CA ILE A 425 17.89 0.49 13.92
C ILE A 425 18.94 0.46 12.80
N SER A 426 18.53 0.75 11.56
CA SER A 426 19.44 0.78 10.41
C SER A 426 20.55 1.81 10.62
N ALA A 427 20.25 3.02 11.09
CA ALA A 427 21.26 4.04 11.34
C ALA A 427 22.28 3.63 12.42
N ALA A 428 21.84 2.92 13.47
CA ALA A 428 22.71 2.50 14.57
C ALA A 428 23.56 1.26 14.24
N ILE A 429 22.99 0.29 13.51
CA ILE A 429 23.60 -1.04 13.33
C ILE A 429 24.40 -1.16 12.04
N LEU A 430 23.97 -0.50 10.95
CA LEU A 430 24.61 -0.65 9.64
C LEU A 430 26.08 -0.22 9.67
N ASN A 431 26.40 0.84 10.42
CA ASN A 431 27.75 1.36 10.58
C ASN A 431 28.67 0.46 11.42
N ASN A 432 28.11 -0.39 12.30
CA ASN A 432 28.88 -1.15 13.29
C ASN A 432 29.04 -2.64 12.93
N ILE A 433 27.98 -3.28 12.42
CA ILE A 433 27.91 -4.75 12.28
C ILE A 433 27.71 -5.17 10.81
N GLY A 434 27.31 -4.23 9.95
CA GLY A 434 27.12 -4.47 8.52
C GLY A 434 25.80 -5.14 8.14
N ASN A 435 25.61 -5.33 6.84
CA ASN A 435 24.32 -5.69 6.24
C ASN A 435 23.76 -7.06 6.61
N ILE A 436 24.64 -8.03 6.91
CA ILE A 436 24.24 -9.40 7.25
C ILE A 436 23.47 -9.40 8.58
N ALA A 437 23.95 -8.64 9.56
CA ALA A 437 23.28 -8.49 10.85
C ALA A 437 21.91 -7.82 10.70
N MET A 438 21.79 -6.81 9.84
CA MET A 438 20.50 -6.18 9.56
C MET A 438 19.51 -7.14 8.91
N CYS A 439 19.94 -7.92 7.91
CA CYS A 439 19.09 -8.95 7.31
C CYS A 439 18.64 -10.00 8.34
N ALA A 440 19.51 -10.39 9.28
CA ALA A 440 19.17 -11.34 10.35
C ALA A 440 18.13 -10.75 11.32
N ILE A 441 18.32 -9.51 11.79
CA ILE A 441 17.37 -8.82 12.69
C ILE A 441 16.00 -8.69 12.03
N VAL A 442 15.98 -8.30 10.76
CA VAL A 442 14.77 -8.19 9.97
C VAL A 442 14.07 -9.54 9.82
N SER A 443 14.82 -10.62 9.58
CA SER A 443 14.22 -11.95 9.54
C SER A 443 13.64 -12.41 10.89
N ILE A 444 14.32 -12.09 12.00
CA ILE A 444 13.80 -12.36 13.35
C ILE A 444 12.45 -11.67 13.54
N SER A 445 12.30 -10.44 13.04
CA SER A 445 11.01 -9.74 13.08
C SER A 445 9.91 -10.52 12.33
N SER A 446 10.19 -11.02 11.13
CA SER A 446 9.26 -11.88 10.39
C SER A 446 8.93 -13.17 11.15
N PHE A 447 9.90 -13.78 11.84
CA PHE A 447 9.70 -14.96 12.67
C PHE A 447 8.80 -14.68 13.88
N ILE A 448 8.97 -13.53 14.54
CA ILE A 448 8.07 -13.08 15.61
C ILE A 448 6.64 -12.97 15.10
N SER A 449 6.44 -12.48 13.86
CA SER A 449 5.10 -12.46 13.28
C SER A 449 4.51 -13.85 13.04
N ILE A 450 5.33 -14.87 12.73
CA ILE A 450 4.86 -16.26 12.61
C ILE A 450 4.38 -16.75 13.98
N MET A 451 5.16 -16.51 15.04
CA MET A 451 4.79 -16.90 16.40
C MET A 451 3.49 -16.21 16.84
N LEU A 452 3.33 -14.92 16.54
CA LEU A 452 2.09 -14.19 16.81
C LEU A 452 0.90 -14.75 16.02
N ALA A 453 1.10 -15.15 14.76
CA ALA A 453 0.07 -15.76 13.94
C ALA A 453 -0.35 -17.16 14.41
N LEU A 454 0.54 -17.88 15.10
CA LEU A 454 0.22 -19.18 15.74
C LEU A 454 -0.51 -19.01 17.07
N VAL A 455 -0.23 -17.93 17.81
CA VAL A 455 -0.90 -17.58 19.08
C VAL A 455 -2.30 -16.98 18.84
N PHE A 456 -2.49 -16.29 17.72
CA PHE A 456 -3.78 -15.87 17.21
C PHE A 456 -4.59 -17.08 16.76
#